data_AF-A0A2V6J9U5-F1
#
_entry.id   AF-A0A2V6J9U5-F1
#
_cell.length_a   1.000
_cell.length_b   1.000
_cell.length_c   1.000
_cell.angle_alpha   90.00
_cell.angle_beta   90.00
_cell.angle_gamma   90.00
#
_symmetry.space_group_name_H-M   'P 1'
#
loop_
_entity.id
_entity.type
_entity.pdbx_description
1 polymer ?
#
loop_
_entity_poly.entity_id
_entity_poly.type
_entity_poly.pdbx_seq_one_letter_code
_entity_poly.pdbx_strand_id
1 'polypeptide(L)'
;MGAAFEVHAQLCYGFLERVYQRALQVELCRGGATAELEKRVQVQYKGVIVGDYDVDLFVDSCVAVEIKIAPHYDKRDEAQLLNELKATGVKVGMLVNFGRTKVEYKRLVF
;
A
#
# COMPACT_ATOMS: atom_id res chain seq x y z
N MET A 1 3.95 -7.41 -7.02
CA MET A 1 3.91 -6.84 -8.39
C MET A 1 2.92 -7.57 -9.27
N GLY A 2 3.12 -8.86 -9.57
CA GLY A 2 2.21 -9.64 -10.43
C GLY A 2 0.74 -9.54 -10.02
N ALA A 3 0.45 -9.64 -8.72
CA ALA A 3 -0.89 -9.45 -8.16
C ALA A 3 -1.55 -8.12 -8.55
N ALA A 4 -0.82 -6.99 -8.51
CA ALA A 4 -1.39 -5.69 -8.89
C ALA A 4 -1.69 -5.59 -10.39
N PHE A 5 -0.84 -6.19 -11.24
CA PHE A 5 -1.10 -6.24 -12.68
C PHE A 5 -2.33 -7.11 -13.00
N GLU A 6 -2.49 -8.25 -12.33
CA GLU A 6 -3.67 -9.10 -12.50
C GLU A 6 -4.94 -8.36 -12.09
N VAL A 7 -4.92 -7.71 -10.92
CA VAL A 7 -6.06 -6.88 -10.47
C VAL A 7 -6.43 -5.82 -11.49
N HIS A 8 -5.45 -5.09 -12.05
CA HIS A 8 -5.71 -4.06 -13.06
C HIS A 8 -6.22 -4.65 -14.37
N ALA A 9 -5.71 -5.81 -14.79
CA ALA A 9 -6.17 -6.51 -15.98
C ALA A 9 -7.64 -6.95 -15.87
N GLN A 10 -8.07 -7.40 -14.69
CA GLN A 10 -9.45 -7.86 -14.46
C GLN A 10 -10.43 -6.72 -14.18
N LEU A 11 -10.05 -5.76 -13.33
CA LEU A 11 -10.96 -4.70 -12.88
C LEU A 11 -10.90 -3.42 -13.72
N CYS A 12 -9.85 -3.24 -14.53
CA CYS A 12 -9.57 -1.97 -15.22
C CYS A 12 -9.55 -0.77 -14.23
N TYR A 13 -9.54 0.44 -14.77
CA TYR A 13 -9.67 1.67 -14.00
C TYR A 13 -11.14 2.06 -13.80
N GLY A 14 -11.49 2.59 -12.62
CA GLY A 14 -12.78 3.25 -12.38
C GLY A 14 -13.49 2.84 -11.09
N PHE A 15 -12.92 1.89 -10.33
CA PHE A 15 -13.46 1.51 -9.03
C PHE A 15 -12.93 2.39 -7.89
N LEU A 16 -13.54 2.25 -6.72
CA LEU A 16 -13.08 2.88 -5.48
C LEU A 16 -11.84 2.16 -4.92
N GLU A 17 -11.02 2.87 -4.14
CA GLU A 17 -9.76 2.37 -3.58
C GLU A 17 -9.93 1.06 -2.81
N ARG A 18 -10.95 1.01 -1.95
CA ARG A 18 -11.36 -0.18 -1.19
C ARG A 18 -11.57 -1.44 -2.05
N VAL A 19 -11.95 -1.28 -3.32
CA VAL A 19 -12.14 -2.42 -4.23
C VAL A 19 -10.79 -2.96 -4.67
N TYR A 20 -9.85 -2.09 -5.02
CA TYR A 20 -8.48 -2.49 -5.37
C TYR A 20 -7.74 -3.08 -4.17
N GLN A 21 -7.93 -2.51 -2.96
CA GLN A 21 -7.38 -3.08 -1.72
C GLN A 21 -7.83 -4.53 -1.54
N ARG A 22 -9.14 -4.79 -1.58
CA ARG A 22 -9.69 -6.15 -1.43
C ARG A 22 -9.26 -7.09 -2.55
N ALA A 23 -9.23 -6.61 -3.80
CA ALA A 23 -8.81 -7.42 -4.93
C ALA A 23 -7.32 -7.79 -4.82
N LEU A 24 -6.47 -6.84 -4.41
CA LEU A 24 -5.05 -7.09 -4.20
C LEU A 24 -4.81 -8.06 -3.04
N GLN A 25 -5.59 -7.96 -1.96
CA GLN A 25 -5.58 -8.92 -0.87
C GLN A 25 -5.86 -10.34 -1.39
N VAL A 26 -6.91 -10.52 -2.20
CA VAL A 26 -7.27 -11.83 -2.77
C VAL A 26 -6.11 -12.41 -3.58
N GLU A 27 -5.53 -11.64 -4.49
CA GLU A 27 -4.42 -12.12 -5.34
C GLU A 27 -3.16 -12.44 -4.53
N LEU A 28 -2.83 -11.65 -3.52
CA LEU A 28 -1.71 -11.93 -2.62
C LEU A 28 -1.94 -13.22 -1.80
N CYS A 29 -3.13 -13.38 -1.23
CA CYS A 29 -3.50 -14.58 -0.47
C CYS A 29 -3.51 -15.84 -1.35
N ARG A 30 -3.98 -15.74 -2.59
CA ARG A 30 -3.92 -16.84 -3.57
C ARG A 30 -2.48 -17.23 -3.94
N GLY A 31 -1.57 -16.26 -3.92
CA GLY A 31 -0.14 -16.46 -4.09
C GLY A 31 0.59 -17.01 -2.85
N GLY A 32 -0.12 -17.25 -1.74
CA GLY A 32 0.43 -17.78 -0.50
C GLY A 32 0.99 -16.74 0.47
N ALA A 33 0.86 -15.43 0.17
CA ALA A 33 1.25 -14.36 1.07
C ALA A 33 0.14 -14.08 2.10
N THR A 34 0.52 -13.56 3.27
CA THR A 34 -0.44 -12.98 4.21
C THR A 34 -0.66 -11.51 3.87
N ALA A 35 -1.91 -11.05 3.85
CA ALA A 35 -2.26 -9.68 3.49
C ALA A 35 -3.38 -9.19 4.42
N GLU A 36 -3.04 -8.30 5.35
CA GLU A 36 -3.98 -7.68 6.29
C GLU A 36 -4.45 -6.33 5.72
N LEU A 37 -5.76 -6.09 5.69
CA LEU A 37 -6.33 -4.81 5.27
C LEU A 37 -6.39 -3.83 6.43
N GLU A 38 -6.16 -2.55 6.14
CA GLU A 38 -6.36 -1.43 7.08
C GLU A 38 -5.70 -1.70 8.45
N LYS A 39 -4.47 -2.25 8.42
CA LYS A 39 -3.78 -2.63 9.64
C LYS A 39 -3.36 -1.38 10.39
N ARG A 40 -3.81 -1.25 11.64
CA ARG A 40 -3.33 -0.22 12.56
C ARG A 40 -1.87 -0.42 12.89
N VAL A 41 -1.08 0.61 12.63
CA VAL A 41 0.31 0.69 13.04
C VAL A 41 0.52 1.95 13.86
N GLN A 42 1.14 1.79 15.02
CA GLN A 42 1.34 2.90 15.96
C GLN A 42 2.38 3.87 15.43
N VAL A 43 2.03 5.15 15.42
CA VAL A 43 2.92 6.26 15.07
C VAL A 43 3.65 6.71 16.32
N GLN A 44 4.98 6.59 16.33
CA GLN A 44 5.80 6.96 17.47
C GLN A 44 6.55 8.27 17.22
N TYR A 45 6.49 9.17 18.21
CA TYR A 45 7.33 10.36 18.28
C TYR A 45 8.16 10.32 19.56
N LYS A 46 9.49 10.21 19.42
CA LYS A 46 10.43 10.11 20.55
C LYS A 46 10.07 8.98 21.55
N GLY A 47 9.60 7.84 21.04
CA GLY A 47 9.20 6.69 21.87
C GLY A 47 7.83 6.82 22.52
N VAL A 48 7.07 7.88 22.23
CA VAL A 48 5.68 8.07 22.69
C VAL A 48 4.73 7.84 21.53
N ILE A 49 3.66 7.06 21.76
CA ILE A 49 2.59 6.86 20.77
C ILE A 49 1.81 8.16 20.64
N VAL A 50 1.76 8.72 19.43
CA VAL A 50 1.06 9.98 19.13
C VAL A 50 -0.14 9.79 18.21
N GLY A 51 -0.39 8.58 17.75
CA GLY A 51 -1.53 8.24 16.93
C GLY A 51 -1.40 6.85 16.32
N ASP A 52 -2.39 6.50 15.52
CA ASP A 52 -2.42 5.31 14.69
C ASP A 52 -2.38 5.73 13.22
N TYR A 53 -1.74 4.90 12.41
CA TYR A 53 -1.78 4.97 10.96
C TYR A 53 -2.37 3.66 10.44
N ASP A 54 -3.43 3.76 9.65
CA ASP A 54 -4.08 2.62 9.04
C ASP A 54 -3.42 2.38 7.68
N VAL A 55 -2.58 1.36 7.59
CA VAL A 55 -1.93 0.97 6.32
C VAL A 55 -2.97 0.24 5.47
N ASP A 56 -3.12 0.65 4.21
CA ASP A 56 -4.06 0.04 3.25
C ASP A 56 -3.93 -1.50 3.21
N LEU A 57 -2.69 -1.99 3.06
CA LEU A 57 -2.35 -3.40 3.09
C LEU A 57 -1.02 -3.65 3.80
N PHE A 58 -1.01 -4.58 4.75
CA PHE A 58 0.19 -5.06 5.40
C PHE A 58 0.47 -6.51 5.01
N VAL A 59 1.56 -6.70 4.26
CA VAL A 59 1.90 -7.98 3.62
C VAL A 59 3.04 -8.65 4.36
N ASP A 60 2.89 -9.95 4.67
CA ASP A 60 3.87 -10.79 5.35
C ASP A 60 4.47 -10.18 6.61
N SER A 61 3.65 -9.39 7.30
CA SER A 61 4.05 -8.63 8.47
C SER A 61 5.30 -7.75 8.32
N CYS A 62 5.69 -7.40 7.08
CA CYS A 62 6.97 -6.72 6.82
C CYS A 62 6.93 -5.67 5.71
N VAL A 63 5.88 -5.63 4.88
CA VAL A 63 5.72 -4.66 3.80
C VAL A 63 4.42 -3.90 3.99
N ALA A 64 4.52 -2.56 4.10
CA ALA A 64 3.38 -1.67 4.00
C ALA A 64 3.11 -1.37 2.52
N VAL A 65 1.87 -1.53 2.08
CA VAL A 65 1.44 -1.25 0.71
C VAL A 65 0.39 -0.15 0.77
N GLU A 66 0.66 0.97 0.11
CA GLU A 66 -0.29 2.06 -0.07
C GLU A 66 -0.84 2.08 -1.48
N ILE A 67 -2.17 2.19 -1.57
CA ILE A 67 -2.89 2.18 -2.84
C ILE A 67 -3.31 3.62 -3.18
N LYS A 68 -3.24 3.92 -4.47
CA LYS A 68 -3.75 5.16 -5.05
C LYS A 68 -4.55 4.87 -6.31
N ILE A 69 -5.52 5.74 -6.56
CA ILE A 69 -6.24 5.82 -7.84
C ILE A 69 -6.12 7.24 -8.36
N ALA A 70 -5.07 7.49 -9.12
CA ALA A 70 -4.81 8.76 -9.74
C ALA A 70 -4.29 8.55 -11.17
N PRO A 71 -4.37 9.57 -12.06
CA PRO A 71 -3.73 9.52 -13.37
C PRO A 71 -2.25 9.13 -13.25
N HIS A 72 -1.56 9.71 -12.27
CA HIS A 72 -0.21 9.37 -11.84
C HIS A 72 -0.07 9.58 -10.32
N TYR A 73 0.81 8.83 -9.67
CA TYR A 73 1.23 9.16 -8.30
C TYR A 73 2.17 10.38 -8.30
N ASP A 74 2.24 11.10 -7.19
CA ASP A 74 3.10 12.27 -7.05
C ASP A 74 4.18 12.12 -5.96
N LYS A 75 5.12 13.06 -5.90
CA LYS A 75 6.24 13.02 -4.94
C LYS A 75 5.80 13.19 -3.49
N ARG A 76 4.63 13.76 -3.23
CA ARG A 76 4.05 13.90 -1.89
C ARG A 76 3.59 12.54 -1.38
N ASP A 77 3.04 11.69 -2.25
CA ASP A 77 2.71 10.31 -1.89
C ASP A 77 3.96 9.54 -1.45
N GLU A 78 5.09 9.70 -2.16
CA GLU A 78 6.37 9.09 -1.77
C GLU A 78 6.87 9.62 -0.41
N ALA A 79 6.81 10.94 -0.20
CA ALA A 79 7.24 11.57 1.04
C ALA A 79 6.37 11.18 2.24
N GLN A 80 5.06 11.05 2.03
CA GLN A 80 4.11 10.57 3.02
C GLN A 80 4.47 9.15 3.45
N LEU A 81 4.60 8.23 2.49
CA LEU A 81 4.95 6.83 2.77
C LEU A 81 6.30 6.72 3.51
N LEU A 82 7.32 7.50 3.12
CA LEU A 82 8.60 7.51 3.84
C LEU A 82 8.47 7.96 5.30
N ASN A 83 7.65 8.98 5.58
CA ASN A 83 7.42 9.44 6.94
C ASN A 83 6.69 8.38 7.78
N GLU A 84 5.73 7.69 7.18
CA GLU A 84 4.99 6.60 7.82
C GLU A 84 5.91 5.43 8.15
N LEU A 85 6.72 4.97 7.20
CA LEU A 85 7.73 3.93 7.42
C LEU A 85 8.66 4.29 8.60
N LYS A 86 9.12 5.54 8.64
CA LYS A 86 9.96 6.05 9.73
C LYS A 86 9.26 6.07 11.09
N ALA A 87 8.00 6.50 11.13
CA ALA A 87 7.26 6.66 12.39
C ALA A 87 6.71 5.33 12.94
N THR A 88 6.53 4.34 12.07
CA THR A 88 6.01 3.01 12.42
C THR A 88 7.10 1.96 12.63
N GLY A 89 8.31 2.20 12.12
CA GLY A 89 9.42 1.23 12.15
C GLY A 89 9.34 0.16 11.06
N VAL A 90 8.37 0.24 10.16
CA VAL A 90 8.28 -0.63 8.98
C VAL A 90 9.38 -0.20 7.98
N LYS A 91 10.19 -1.16 7.52
CA LYS A 91 11.38 -0.84 6.70
C LYS A 91 11.09 -0.74 5.20
N VAL A 92 10.03 -1.39 4.74
CA VAL A 92 9.72 -1.50 3.31
C VAL A 92 8.30 -1.02 3.05
N GLY A 93 8.19 -0.03 2.18
CA GLY A 93 6.92 0.47 1.66
C GLY A 93 6.79 0.24 0.16
N MET A 94 5.58 -0.03 -0.29
CA MET A 94 5.21 -0.06 -1.69
C MET A 94 4.08 0.92 -1.95
N LEU A 95 4.31 1.90 -2.82
CA LEU A 95 3.24 2.72 -3.38
C LEU A 95 2.76 2.04 -4.66
N VAL A 96 1.46 1.80 -4.78
CA VAL A 96 0.83 1.18 -5.96
C VAL A 96 -0.32 2.07 -6.44
N ASN A 97 -0.14 2.68 -7.60
CA ASN A 97 -1.17 3.48 -8.25
C ASN A 97 -1.86 2.68 -9.36
N PHE A 98 -3.17 2.44 -9.21
CA PHE A 98 -4.02 1.88 -10.26
C PHE A 98 -4.47 3.00 -11.19
N GLY A 99 -3.56 3.39 -12.10
CA GLY A 99 -3.81 4.46 -13.06
C GLY A 99 -4.73 4.06 -14.20
N ARG A 100 -5.17 5.07 -14.97
CA ARG A 100 -6.14 4.90 -16.06
C ARG A 100 -5.70 3.90 -17.12
N THR A 101 -4.41 3.88 -17.44
CA THR A 101 -3.85 3.07 -18.55
C THR A 101 -2.90 1.99 -18.07
N LYS A 102 -2.33 2.10 -16.87
CA LYS A 102 -1.34 1.18 -16.33
C LYS A 102 -1.31 1.23 -14.81
N VAL A 103 -0.80 0.16 -14.22
CA VAL A 103 -0.32 0.17 -12.84
C VAL A 103 1.03 0.86 -12.79
N GLU A 104 1.18 1.81 -11.87
CA GLU A 104 2.46 2.40 -11.52
C GLU A 104 2.82 1.98 -10.10
N TYR A 105 4.10 1.79 -9.83
CA TYR A 105 4.54 1.40 -8.50
C TYR A 105 5.88 2.01 -8.14
N LYS A 106 6.09 2.17 -6.83
CA LYS A 106 7.38 2.60 -6.25
C LYS A 106 7.67 1.79 -5.01
N ARG A 107 8.91 1.31 -4.90
CA ARG A 107 9.43 0.73 -3.66
C ARG A 107 10.23 1.79 -2.91
N LEU A 108 9.94 1.97 -1.63
CA LEU A 108 10.64 2.85 -0.71
C LEU A 108 11.22 2.03 0.44
N VAL A 109 12.39 2.41 0.92
CA VAL A 109 13.10 1.74 2.00
C VAL A 109 13.58 2.78 3.00
N PHE A 110 13.38 2.48 4.28
CA PHE A 110 13.81 3.29 5.43
C PHE A 110 14.66 2.45 6.39
#